data_AF-A0A920FBY8-F1
#
_entry.id   AF-A0A920FBY8-F1
#
_cell.length_a   1.000
_cell.length_b   1.000
_cell.length_c   1.000
_cell.angle_alpha   90.00
_cell.angle_beta   90.00
_cell.angle_gamma   90.00
#
_symmetry.space_group_name_H-M   'P 1'
#
loop_
_entity.id
_entity.type
_entity.pdbx_description
1 polymer ?
#
loop_
_entity_poly.entity_id
_entity_poly.type
_entity_poly.pdbx_seq_one_letter_code
_entity_poly.pdbx_strand_id
1 'polypeptide(L)'
;MLWPGPITFVVPRSNNCPISWLASAGLETVAIRVPDHPVAKELLERANIPVAAPSANISGRISPTRSRHVHEEFGSNISSILEGGDCKVGLESTVLDFSGTIPIILRPGHITKEQLESKDWYSRNSIRK
;
A
#
# COMPACT_ATOMS: atom_id res chain seq x y z
N MET A 1 2.91 9.40 12.21
CA MET A 1 1.73 9.39 11.32
C MET A 1 1.64 7.99 10.73
N LEU A 2 0.44 7.45 10.42
CA LEU A 2 0.30 6.10 9.80
C LEU A 2 0.62 6.16 8.30
N TRP A 3 0.67 7.39 7.77
CA TRP A 3 0.76 7.72 6.37
C TRP A 3 1.74 8.88 6.20
N PRO A 4 2.82 8.77 5.40
CA PRO A 4 3.28 7.57 4.69
C PRO A 4 3.53 6.37 5.61
N GLY A 5 3.27 5.14 5.15
CA GLY A 5 3.47 3.95 5.98
C GLY A 5 2.93 2.64 5.42
N PRO A 6 2.97 1.56 6.21
CA PRO A 6 2.45 0.25 5.86
C PRO A 6 0.94 0.11 6.18
N ILE A 7 0.16 1.14 5.83
CA ILE A 7 -1.30 1.16 5.95
C ILE A 7 -1.93 1.45 4.59
N THR A 8 -3.07 0.79 4.33
CA THR A 8 -3.89 0.98 3.14
C THR A 8 -5.30 1.31 3.57
N PHE A 9 -5.92 2.32 2.95
CA PHE A 9 -7.29 2.73 3.20
C PHE A 9 -8.17 2.37 2.01
N VAL A 10 -9.24 1.61 2.24
CA VAL A 10 -10.33 1.42 1.28
C VAL A 10 -11.35 2.53 1.53
N VAL A 11 -11.59 3.35 0.52
CA VAL A 11 -12.47 4.53 0.61
C VAL A 11 -13.44 4.58 -0.58
N PRO A 12 -14.60 5.25 -0.46
CA PRO A 12 -15.48 5.48 -1.60
C PRO A 12 -14.76 6.22 -2.72
N ARG A 13 -15.02 5.81 -3.96
CA ARG A 13 -14.51 6.45 -5.17
C ARG A 13 -15.20 7.81 -5.33
N SER A 14 -14.43 8.85 -5.66
CA SER A 14 -15.00 10.15 -6.04
C SER A 14 -15.50 10.13 -7.50
N ASN A 15 -16.45 11.00 -7.83
CA ASN A 15 -16.97 11.12 -9.20
C ASN A 15 -15.87 11.40 -10.24
N ASN A 16 -14.86 12.18 -9.86
CA ASN A 16 -13.71 12.54 -10.70
C ASN A 16 -12.47 11.69 -10.40
N CYS A 17 -12.64 10.46 -9.89
CA CYS A 17 -11.52 9.60 -9.54
C CYS A 17 -10.73 9.19 -10.81
N PRO A 18 -9.42 9.50 -10.87
CA PRO A 18 -8.59 9.17 -12.04
C PRO A 18 -8.18 7.70 -12.09
N ILE A 19 -8.51 6.91 -11.06
CA ILE A 19 -8.16 5.49 -10.98
C ILE A 19 -9.08 4.69 -11.90
N SER A 20 -8.47 3.85 -12.75
CA SER A 20 -9.17 2.93 -13.64
C SER A 20 -10.02 1.93 -12.86
N TRP A 21 -11.22 1.62 -13.37
CA TRP A 21 -12.08 0.57 -12.84
C TRP A 21 -11.42 -0.82 -12.81
N LEU A 22 -10.44 -1.08 -13.69
CA LEU A 22 -9.69 -2.33 -13.66
C LEU A 22 -8.87 -2.47 -12.37
N ALA A 23 -8.35 -1.35 -11.83
CA ALA A 23 -7.58 -1.37 -10.59
C ALA A 23 -8.47 -1.58 -9.35
N SER A 24 -9.77 -1.29 -9.44
CA SER A 24 -10.75 -1.56 -8.37
C SER A 24 -11.59 -2.81 -8.62
N ALA A 25 -11.29 -3.61 -9.65
CA ALA A 25 -12.12 -4.74 -10.08
C ALA A 25 -13.61 -4.35 -10.31
N GLY A 26 -13.87 -3.13 -10.77
CA GLY A 26 -15.21 -2.61 -10.99
C GLY A 26 -15.94 -2.12 -9.74
N LEU A 27 -15.30 -2.15 -8.56
CA LEU A 27 -15.90 -1.70 -7.30
C LEU A 27 -15.96 -0.17 -7.20
N GLU A 28 -16.97 0.32 -6.49
CA GLU A 28 -17.15 1.74 -6.15
C GLU A 28 -16.22 2.24 -5.04
N THR A 29 -15.33 1.38 -4.55
CA THR A 29 -14.30 1.72 -3.56
C THR A 29 -12.91 1.57 -4.16
N VAL A 30 -11.94 2.31 -3.61
CA VAL A 30 -10.54 2.28 -4.03
C VAL A 30 -9.63 2.09 -2.81
N ALA A 31 -8.62 1.23 -2.95
CA ALA A 31 -7.60 1.01 -1.93
C ALA A 31 -6.39 1.91 -2.19
N ILE A 32 -6.07 2.81 -1.26
CA ILE A 32 -5.02 3.83 -1.43
C ILE A 32 -3.95 3.67 -0.35
N ARG A 33 -2.68 3.83 -0.74
CA ARG A 33 -1.51 3.86 0.15
C ARG A 33 -0.48 4.86 -0.35
N VAL A 34 0.21 5.50 0.58
CA VAL A 34 1.43 6.30 0.37
C VAL A 34 2.55 5.52 1.07
N PRO A 35 3.47 4.89 0.32
CA PRO A 35 4.50 4.05 0.90
C PRO A 35 5.55 4.89 1.64
N ASP A 36 6.00 4.42 2.80
CA ASP A 36 7.13 5.02 3.50
C ASP A 36 8.45 4.37 3.05
N HIS A 37 8.78 4.53 1.77
CA HIS A 37 10.04 4.06 1.19
C HIS A 37 10.60 5.13 0.25
N PRO A 38 11.86 5.57 0.42
CA PRO A 38 12.41 6.70 -0.34
C PRO A 38 12.36 6.46 -1.85
N VAL A 39 12.73 5.26 -2.32
CA VAL A 39 12.68 4.91 -3.75
C VAL A 39 11.24 4.89 -4.30
N ALA A 40 10.27 4.47 -3.49
CA ALA A 40 8.87 4.44 -3.93
C ALA A 40 8.28 5.85 -3.98
N LYS A 41 8.65 6.73 -3.03
CA LYS A 41 8.25 8.14 -3.03
C LYS A 41 8.82 8.86 -4.26
N GLU A 42 10.11 8.70 -4.52
CA GLU A 42 10.77 9.29 -5.69
C GLU A 42 10.13 8.80 -7.00
N LEU A 43 9.80 7.51 -7.10
CA LEU A 43 9.09 6.97 -8.27
C LEU A 43 7.72 7.64 -8.45
N LEU A 44 6.93 7.75 -7.39
CA LEU A 44 5.61 8.36 -7.43
C LEU A 44 5.67 9.85 -7.77
N GLU A 45 6.64 10.58 -7.22
CA GLU A 45 6.89 12.00 -7.51
C GLU A 45 7.26 12.20 -8.99
N ARG A 46 8.16 11.37 -9.52
CA ARG A 46 8.56 11.45 -10.94
C ARG A 46 7.47 11.00 -11.90
N ALA A 47 6.70 9.97 -11.54
CA ALA A 47 5.59 9.49 -12.35
C ALA A 47 4.45 10.52 -12.41
N ASN A 48 4.28 11.30 -11.33
CA ASN A 48 3.25 12.33 -11.19
C ASN A 48 1.82 11.83 -11.50
N ILE A 49 1.58 10.54 -11.25
CA ILE A 49 0.29 9.86 -11.40
C ILE A 49 0.14 8.79 -10.30
N PRO A 50 -1.10 8.37 -9.95
CA PRO A 50 -1.31 7.20 -9.11
C PRO A 50 -0.79 5.94 -9.80
N VAL A 51 -0.13 5.06 -9.03
CA VAL A 51 0.40 3.78 -9.53
C VAL A 51 -0.36 2.63 -8.87
N ALA A 52 -1.05 1.83 -9.67
CA ALA A 52 -1.61 0.56 -9.23
C ALA A 52 -0.47 -0.47 -9.10
N ALA A 53 -0.23 -0.95 -7.88
CA ALA A 53 0.89 -1.85 -7.59
C ALA A 53 0.47 -2.97 -6.64
N PRO A 54 0.07 -4.15 -7.14
CA PRO A 54 -0.03 -5.36 -6.30
C PRO A 54 1.37 -5.84 -5.89
N SER A 55 1.43 -6.93 -5.12
CA SER A 55 2.70 -7.60 -4.85
C SER A 55 3.33 -8.09 -6.16
N ALA A 56 4.64 -7.88 -6.32
CA ALA A 56 5.36 -8.21 -7.54
C ALA A 56 5.72 -9.70 -7.57
N ASN A 57 4.69 -10.56 -7.63
CA ASN A 57 4.79 -12.01 -7.77
C ASN A 57 3.73 -12.54 -8.73
N ILE A 58 3.96 -13.74 -9.26
CA ILE A 58 2.94 -14.52 -9.96
C ILE A 58 1.82 -14.83 -8.96
N SER A 59 0.56 -14.67 -9.40
CA SER A 59 -0.60 -14.88 -8.54
C SER A 59 -0.55 -16.25 -7.85
N GLY A 60 -0.79 -16.25 -6.53
CA GLY A 60 -0.72 -17.44 -5.67
C GLY A 60 0.69 -17.79 -5.16
N ARG A 61 1.74 -17.08 -5.58
CA ARG A 61 3.10 -17.19 -5.02
C ARG A 61 3.28 -16.30 -3.79
N ILE A 62 4.38 -16.54 -3.07
CA ILE A 62 4.77 -15.77 -1.90
C ILE A 62 5.21 -14.37 -2.34
N SER A 63 4.75 -13.34 -1.63
CA SER A 63 5.14 -11.95 -1.91
C SER A 63 6.66 -11.76 -1.86
N PRO A 64 7.26 -11.03 -2.81
CA PRO A 64 8.70 -10.82 -2.85
C PRO A 64 9.12 -9.83 -1.76
N THR A 65 10.25 -10.10 -1.12
CA THR A 65 10.88 -9.19 -0.16
C THR A 65 12.23 -8.68 -0.64
N ARG A 66 12.70 -9.18 -1.78
CA ARG A 66 13.97 -8.87 -2.44
C ARG A 66 13.75 -8.79 -3.93
N SER A 67 14.50 -7.93 -4.62
CA SER A 67 14.46 -7.82 -6.08
C SER A 67 14.80 -9.12 -6.79
N ARG A 68 15.73 -9.91 -6.25
CA ARG A 68 16.06 -11.24 -6.79
C ARG A 68 14.82 -12.16 -6.86
N HIS A 69 13.89 -12.07 -5.90
CA HIS A 69 12.67 -12.88 -5.93
C HIS A 69 11.78 -12.45 -7.11
N VAL A 70 11.68 -11.15 -7.36
CA VAL A 70 10.98 -10.60 -8.54
C VAL A 70 11.64 -11.07 -9.83
N HIS A 71 12.97 -11.04 -9.90
CA HIS A 71 13.70 -11.52 -11.07
C HIS A 71 13.53 -13.02 -11.31
N GLU A 72 13.62 -13.83 -10.25
CA GLU A 72 13.41 -15.29 -10.30
C GLU A 72 11.98 -15.64 -10.79
N GLU A 73 10.97 -14.86 -10.42
CA GLU A 73 9.58 -15.10 -10.84
C GLU A 73 9.25 -14.58 -12.24
N PHE A 74 9.69 -13.37 -12.60
CA PHE A 74 9.30 -12.75 -13.86
C PHE A 74 10.34 -12.87 -14.98
N GLY A 75 11.62 -13.02 -14.66
CA GLY A 75 12.70 -13.05 -15.65
C GLY A 75 12.60 -11.88 -16.64
N SER A 76 12.50 -12.19 -17.93
CA SER A 76 12.36 -11.21 -19.02
C SER A 76 10.91 -10.79 -19.32
N ASN A 77 9.91 -11.21 -18.53
CA ASN A 77 8.49 -10.89 -18.76
C ASN A 77 8.08 -9.49 -18.27
N ILE A 78 8.98 -8.76 -17.59
CA ILE A 78 8.76 -7.39 -17.13
C ILE A 78 9.84 -6.48 -17.71
N SER A 79 9.47 -5.23 -18.01
CA SER A 79 10.38 -4.29 -18.65
C SER A 79 11.56 -3.88 -17.76
N SER A 80 11.35 -3.81 -16.44
CA SER A 80 12.36 -3.32 -15.50
C SER A 80 12.06 -3.75 -14.07
N ILE A 81 13.11 -3.81 -13.26
CA ILE A 81 13.04 -3.96 -11.80
C ILE A 81 13.75 -2.74 -11.21
N LEU A 82 13.07 -2.03 -10.29
CA LEU A 82 13.66 -0.92 -9.56
C LEU A 82 14.22 -1.43 -8.22
N GLU A 83 15.55 -1.41 -8.10
CA GLU A 83 16.24 -1.83 -6.88
C GLU A 83 16.07 -0.82 -5.75
N GLY A 84 15.53 -1.27 -4.61
CA GLY A 84 15.33 -0.45 -3.41
C GLY A 84 15.90 -1.05 -2.13
N GLY A 85 16.63 -2.16 -2.23
CA GLY A 85 17.06 -2.98 -1.09
C GLY A 85 15.98 -3.94 -0.59
N ASP A 86 16.33 -4.71 0.44
CA ASP A 86 15.43 -5.69 1.05
C ASP A 86 14.29 -5.00 1.82
N CYS A 87 13.10 -5.61 1.77
CA CYS A 87 11.96 -5.17 2.57
C CYS A 87 12.26 -5.32 4.07
N LYS A 88 12.23 -4.22 4.82
CA LYS A 88 12.52 -4.20 6.27
C LYS A 88 11.56 -5.03 7.11
N VAL A 89 10.30 -5.09 6.71
CA VAL A 89 9.23 -5.80 7.44
C VAL A 89 8.94 -7.17 6.83
N GLY A 90 8.90 -7.25 5.49
CA GLY A 90 8.56 -8.48 4.77
C GLY A 90 7.08 -8.91 4.86
N LEU A 91 6.22 -8.09 5.46
CA LEU A 91 4.77 -8.30 5.56
C LEU A 91 4.04 -7.19 4.79
N GLU A 92 2.87 -7.53 4.24
CA GLU A 92 2.01 -6.57 3.56
C GLU A 92 1.43 -5.50 4.51
N SER A 93 0.86 -4.45 3.92
CA SER A 93 0.18 -3.39 4.66
C SER A 93 -1.10 -3.90 5.35
N THR A 94 -1.38 -3.33 6.51
CA THR A 94 -2.70 -3.42 7.16
C THR A 94 -3.72 -2.67 6.30
N VAL A 95 -4.85 -3.30 6.00
CA VAL A 95 -5.91 -2.73 5.16
C VAL A 95 -7.11 -2.39 6.04
N LEU A 96 -7.48 -1.11 6.06
CA LEU A 96 -8.66 -0.60 6.75
C LEU A 96 -9.71 -0.15 5.74
N ASP A 97 -10.94 -0.60 5.94
CA ASP A 97 -12.10 -0.16 5.19
C ASP A 97 -12.82 0.98 5.90
N PHE A 98 -12.94 2.10 5.21
CA PHE A 98 -13.65 3.32 5.61
C PHE A 98 -14.86 3.61 4.70
N SER A 99 -15.32 2.63 3.91
CA SER A 99 -16.50 2.78 3.07
C SER A 99 -17.83 2.75 3.85
N GLY A 100 -17.83 2.12 5.03
CA GLY A 100 -18.96 2.08 5.95
C GLY A 100 -18.91 3.15 7.05
N THR A 101 -19.86 3.06 7.99
CA THR A 101 -19.93 3.96 9.17
C THR A 101 -18.91 3.62 10.25
N ILE A 102 -18.50 2.35 10.34
CA ILE A 102 -17.53 1.84 11.31
C ILE A 102 -16.35 1.28 10.52
N PRO A 103 -15.10 1.72 10.80
CA PRO A 103 -13.93 1.18 10.12
C PRO A 103 -13.70 -0.30 10.42
N ILE A 104 -13.35 -1.08 9.40
CA ILE A 104 -13.12 -2.54 9.52
C ILE A 104 -11.71 -2.88 9.06
N ILE A 105 -11.02 -3.76 9.80
CA ILE A 105 -9.74 -4.34 9.34
C ILE A 105 -10.07 -5.45 8.34
N LEU A 106 -9.82 -5.22 7.05
CA LEU A 106 -9.99 -6.23 6.00
C LEU A 106 -8.80 -7.20 5.92
N ARG A 107 -7.60 -6.69 6.21
CA ARG A 107 -6.38 -7.49 6.23
C ARG A 107 -5.47 -7.03 7.35
N PRO A 108 -5.16 -7.91 8.32
CA PRO A 108 -4.08 -7.68 9.28
C PRO A 108 -2.74 -7.54 8.55
N GLY A 109 -1.88 -6.64 9.02
CA GLY A 109 -0.56 -6.42 8.46
C GLY A 109 0.39 -5.88 9.52
N HIS A 110 1.37 -5.07 9.11
CA HIS A 110 2.38 -4.55 10.04
C HIS A 110 1.81 -3.74 11.21
N ILE A 111 0.72 -2.99 10.98
CA ILE A 111 0.06 -2.22 12.02
C ILE A 111 -1.01 -3.11 12.67
N THR A 112 -0.87 -3.38 13.97
CA THR A 112 -1.80 -4.24 14.71
C THR A 112 -3.06 -3.49 15.12
N LYS A 113 -4.11 -4.24 15.49
CA LYS A 113 -5.37 -3.67 15.98
C LYS A 113 -5.15 -2.84 17.24
N GLU A 114 -4.31 -3.33 18.15
CA GLU A 114 -3.99 -2.67 19.42
C GLU A 114 -3.29 -1.32 19.16
N GLN A 115 -2.40 -1.27 18.16
CA GLN A 115 -1.76 -0.02 17.75
C GLN A 115 -2.77 1.00 17.21
N LEU A 116 -3.77 0.54 16.45
CA LEU A 116 -4.84 1.39 15.91
C LEU A 116 -5.80 1.90 17.00
N GLU A 117 -6.09 1.09 18.01
CA GLU A 117 -7.01 1.41 19.11
C GLU A 117 -6.34 2.22 20.23
N SER A 118 -5.01 2.31 20.25
CA SER A 118 -4.28 3.03 21.31
C SER A 118 -4.53 4.55 21.30
N LYS A 119 -4.98 5.10 22.43
CA LYS A 119 -5.18 6.56 22.63
C LYS A 119 -3.89 7.38 22.47
N ASP A 120 -2.74 6.76 22.74
CA ASP A 120 -1.41 7.37 22.61
C ASP A 120 -1.00 7.68 21.17
N TRP A 121 -1.61 7.01 20.19
CA TRP A 121 -1.27 7.23 18.80
C TRP A 121 -1.69 8.62 18.29
N TYR A 122 -2.89 9.07 18.69
CA TYR A 122 -3.42 10.39 18.38
C TYR A 122 -2.62 11.51 19.04
N SER A 123 -2.16 11.32 20.29
CA SER A 123 -1.43 12.34 21.05
C SER A 123 0.01 12.52 20.57
N ARG A 124 0.72 11.45 20.19
CA ARG A 124 2.11 11.52 19.72
C ARG A 124 2.30 12.09 18.31
N ASN A 125 1.23 12.20 17.52
CA ASN A 125 1.29 12.65 16.12
C ASN A 125 0.50 13.94 15.84
N SER A 126 -0.20 14.50 16.83
CA SER A 126 -0.93 15.77 16.71
C SER A 126 -0.11 17.00 17.14
N ILE A 127 1.20 16.87 17.37
CA ILE A 127 2.09 18.00 17.69
C ILE A 127 3.07 18.22 16.54
N ARG A 128 2.57 18.79 15.44
CA ARG A 128 3.26 19.76 14.56
C ARG A 128 2.18 20.58 13.85
N LYS A 129 1.63 21.56 14.57
CA LYS A 129 1.21 22.82 13.92
C LYS A 129 2.45 23.65 13.67
#